data_AF-A0AAI8QES2-F1
#
_entry.id   AF-A0AAI8QES2-F1
#
_cell.length_a   1.000
_cell.length_b   1.000
_cell.length_c   1.000
_cell.angle_alpha   90.00
_cell.angle_beta   90.00
_cell.angle_gamma   90.00
#
_symmetry.space_group_name_H-M   'P 1'
#
loop_
_entity.id
_entity.type
_entity.pdbx_description
1 polymer ?
#
loop_
_entity_poly.entity_id
_entity_poly.type
_entity_poly.pdbx_seq_one_letter_code
_entity_poly.pdbx_strand_id
1 'polypeptide(L)'
;MPGWTTRLIVALLVLPVLPPGSVSAAPAPLRGISVDLSWTDSRTEKFLDTGEEKPGHQTSQVLLYISEQGRFFSRFNRVAKGNNNRLVNAAVSGEGKSVLNWRFEGRSVAADQKFAGSGARRIVVSFSDDASSCSLRVVHGKEGSAPIRYPGLTSHRPIELVRIEVTNTSCQVRQGNAFGQ
;
A
#
# COMPACT_ATOMS: atom_id res chain seq x y z
N MET A 1 -12.13 64.35 -46.70
CA MET A 1 -11.17 63.25 -46.49
C MET A 1 -11.11 62.96 -45.00
N PRO A 2 -11.33 61.71 -44.54
CA PRO A 2 -11.75 61.41 -43.17
C PRO A 2 -10.57 61.20 -42.21
N GLY A 3 -10.73 61.66 -40.97
CA GLY A 3 -9.81 61.41 -39.85
C GLY A 3 -10.22 60.13 -39.09
N TRP A 4 -9.24 59.28 -38.79
CA TRP A 4 -9.42 58.04 -38.03
C TRP A 4 -9.33 58.31 -36.53
N THR A 5 -10.39 57.93 -35.80
CA THR A 5 -10.38 57.79 -34.34
C THR A 5 -10.23 56.31 -33.98
N THR A 6 -9.07 55.94 -33.44
CA THR A 6 -8.77 54.59 -32.98
C THR A 6 -9.48 54.33 -31.64
N ARG A 7 -10.45 53.42 -31.61
CA ARG A 7 -11.08 52.94 -30.37
C ARG A 7 -10.31 51.74 -29.83
N LEU A 8 -9.75 51.87 -28.63
CA LEU A 8 -9.13 50.78 -27.86
C LEU A 8 -10.25 49.93 -27.21
N ILE A 9 -10.32 48.66 -27.60
CA ILE A 9 -11.19 47.65 -26.97
C ILE A 9 -10.35 46.96 -25.89
N VAL A 10 -10.68 47.18 -24.62
CA VAL A 10 -10.11 46.44 -23.49
C VAL A 10 -10.91 45.14 -23.33
N ALA A 11 -10.32 44.02 -23.71
CA ALA A 11 -10.90 42.70 -23.48
C ALA A 11 -10.64 42.27 -22.03
N LEU A 12 -11.69 42.21 -21.20
CA LEU A 12 -11.65 41.58 -19.89
C LEU A 12 -11.49 40.06 -20.06
N LEU A 13 -10.30 39.55 -19.77
CA LEU A 13 -10.03 38.11 -19.61
C LEU A 13 -10.70 37.60 -18.32
N VAL A 14 -11.85 36.96 -18.44
CA VAL A 14 -12.47 36.19 -17.36
C VAL A 14 -11.69 34.89 -17.20
N LEU A 15 -10.84 34.80 -16.19
CA LEU A 15 -10.21 33.52 -15.80
C LEU A 15 -11.30 32.59 -15.24
N PRO A 16 -11.49 31.38 -15.79
CA PRO A 16 -12.37 30.40 -15.19
C PRO A 16 -11.79 29.95 -13.85
N VAL A 17 -12.47 30.29 -12.76
CA VAL A 17 -12.20 29.73 -11.42
C VAL A 17 -12.61 28.26 -11.48
N LEU A 18 -11.63 27.37 -11.65
CA LEU A 18 -11.84 25.94 -11.50
C LEU A 18 -12.30 25.67 -10.05
N PRO A 19 -13.42 24.96 -9.84
CA PRO A 19 -13.83 24.59 -8.49
C PRO A 19 -12.71 23.76 -7.84
N PRO A 20 -12.45 23.94 -6.53
CA PRO A 20 -11.47 23.13 -5.82
C PRO A 20 -11.86 21.66 -6.01
N GLY A 21 -10.93 20.87 -6.56
CA GLY A 21 -11.14 19.44 -6.80
C GLY A 21 -11.62 18.79 -5.51
N SER A 22 -12.78 18.15 -5.54
CA SER A 22 -13.31 17.44 -4.40
C SER A 22 -12.34 16.32 -4.05
N VAL A 23 -11.63 16.46 -2.93
CA VAL A 23 -10.97 15.32 -2.30
C VAL A 23 -12.07 14.31 -2.05
N SER A 24 -12.02 13.15 -2.73
CA SER A 24 -12.99 12.08 -2.52
C SER A 24 -12.95 11.72 -1.05
N ALA A 25 -13.96 12.18 -0.32
CA ALA A 25 -14.03 11.97 1.11
C ALA A 25 -14.15 10.47 1.34
N ALA A 26 -13.43 9.94 2.34
CA ALA A 26 -13.50 8.53 2.69
C ALA A 26 -14.96 8.07 2.77
N PRO A 27 -15.31 6.88 2.23
CA PRO A 27 -16.64 6.32 2.40
C PRO A 27 -17.03 6.37 3.88
N ALA A 28 -18.20 6.90 4.20
CA ALA A 28 -18.60 7.19 5.58
C ALA A 28 -18.42 6.00 6.53
N PRO A 29 -18.73 4.74 6.15
CA PRO A 29 -18.52 3.59 7.03
C PRO A 29 -17.04 3.28 7.36
N LEU A 30 -16.10 3.76 6.54
CA LEU A 30 -14.67 3.52 6.72
C LEU A 30 -13.97 4.62 7.52
N ARG A 31 -14.69 5.62 8.01
CA ARG A 31 -14.11 6.70 8.81
C ARG A 31 -13.97 6.27 10.26
N GLY A 32 -12.86 6.66 10.88
CA GLY A 32 -12.65 6.42 12.31
C GLY A 32 -12.39 4.96 12.69
N ILE A 33 -12.10 4.08 11.73
CA ILE A 33 -11.86 2.66 12.00
C ILE A 33 -10.37 2.30 11.90
N SER A 34 -9.99 1.29 12.66
CA SER A 34 -8.73 0.58 12.53
C SER A 34 -8.94 -0.81 11.96
N VAL A 35 -7.93 -1.32 11.27
CA VAL A 35 -7.95 -2.62 10.60
C VAL A 35 -6.63 -3.33 10.85
N ASP A 36 -6.71 -4.54 11.40
CA ASP A 36 -5.57 -5.45 11.56
C ASP A 36 -5.56 -6.46 10.42
N LEU A 37 -4.45 -6.51 9.70
CA LEU A 37 -4.24 -7.41 8.59
C LEU A 37 -3.04 -8.31 8.90
N SER A 38 -3.15 -9.58 8.56
CA SER A 38 -2.02 -10.50 8.61
C SER A 38 -2.07 -11.48 7.46
N TRP A 39 -0.91 -11.89 6.95
CA TRP A 39 -0.78 -12.96 5.97
C TRP A 39 0.62 -13.58 6.04
N THR A 40 0.76 -14.76 5.43
CA THR A 40 2.04 -15.44 5.29
C THR A 40 2.37 -15.62 3.81
N ASP A 41 3.56 -15.18 3.42
CA ASP A 41 4.15 -15.52 2.14
C ASP A 41 4.90 -16.85 2.27
N SER A 42 4.40 -17.91 1.64
CA SER A 42 5.10 -19.19 1.46
C SER A 42 5.85 -19.17 0.14
N ARG A 43 7.18 -19.27 0.17
CA ARG A 43 8.02 -18.98 -0.99
C ARG A 43 9.15 -19.98 -1.19
N THR A 44 9.60 -20.11 -2.43
CA THR A 44 10.87 -20.73 -2.79
C THR A 44 11.83 -19.61 -3.19
N GLU A 45 12.91 -19.47 -2.42
CA GLU A 45 13.95 -18.47 -2.64
C GLU A 45 15.16 -19.12 -3.31
N LYS A 46 15.58 -18.57 -4.45
CA LYS A 46 16.87 -18.90 -5.05
C LYS A 46 17.91 -17.86 -4.64
N PHE A 47 18.97 -18.28 -3.98
CA PHE A 47 20.10 -17.43 -3.62
C PHE A 47 20.96 -17.17 -4.86
N LEU A 48 21.08 -15.91 -5.29
CA LEU A 48 21.71 -15.58 -6.58
C LEU A 48 23.23 -15.71 -6.58
N ASP A 49 23.85 -15.72 -5.41
CA ASP A 49 25.29 -15.90 -5.21
C ASP A 49 25.73 -17.38 -5.21
N THR A 50 24.85 -18.32 -4.81
CA THR A 50 25.18 -19.77 -4.80
C THR A 50 24.32 -20.60 -5.75
N GLY A 51 23.21 -20.08 -6.26
CA GLY A 51 22.23 -20.81 -7.05
C GLY A 51 21.32 -21.76 -6.25
N GLU A 52 21.55 -21.90 -4.94
CA GLU A 52 20.80 -22.78 -4.05
C GLU A 52 19.34 -22.32 -3.89
N GLU A 53 18.39 -23.25 -3.86
CA GLU A 53 16.98 -22.97 -3.60
C GLU A 53 16.56 -23.45 -2.21
N LYS A 54 15.84 -22.61 -1.46
CA LYS A 54 15.30 -22.96 -0.14
C LYS A 54 13.84 -22.55 0.01
N PRO A 55 13.05 -23.31 0.78
CA PRO A 55 11.76 -22.82 1.25
C PRO A 55 11.96 -21.67 2.23
N GLY A 56 11.06 -20.68 2.16
CA GLY A 56 11.01 -19.55 3.07
C GLY A 56 9.58 -19.24 3.47
N HIS A 57 9.41 -18.74 4.69
CA HIS A 57 8.14 -18.24 5.19
C HIS A 57 8.32 -16.85 5.80
N GLN A 58 7.46 -15.92 5.38
CA GLN A 58 7.48 -14.56 5.89
C GLN A 58 6.07 -14.14 6.27
N THR A 59 5.86 -13.86 7.56
CA THR A 59 4.60 -13.34 8.05
C THR A 59 4.65 -11.82 8.03
N SER A 60 3.61 -11.22 7.48
CA SER A 60 3.42 -9.78 7.36
C SER A 60 2.22 -9.37 8.21
N GLN A 61 2.35 -8.29 8.98
CA GLN A 61 1.30 -7.74 9.82
C GLN A 61 1.17 -6.24 9.56
N VAL A 62 -0.04 -5.77 9.28
CA VAL A 62 -0.34 -4.35 9.11
C VAL A 62 -1.39 -3.96 10.13
N LEU A 63 -1.12 -2.88 10.86
CA LEU A 63 -2.15 -2.10 11.53
C LEU A 63 -2.42 -0.85 10.69
N LEU A 64 -3.64 -0.71 10.21
CA LEU A 64 -4.12 0.45 9.45
C LEU A 64 -5.15 1.21 10.28
N TYR A 65 -5.10 2.54 10.27
CA TYR A 65 -6.13 3.43 10.80
C TYR A 65 -6.56 4.38 9.70
N ILE A 66 -7.88 4.49 9.50
CA ILE A 66 -8.50 5.44 8.59
C ILE A 66 -9.17 6.50 9.47
N SER A 67 -8.63 7.72 9.44
CA SER A 67 -9.15 8.79 10.31
C SER A 67 -10.53 9.25 9.90
N GLU A 68 -11.19 10.01 10.78
CA GLU A 68 -12.46 10.68 10.49
C GLU A 68 -12.40 11.58 9.24
N GLN A 69 -11.22 12.11 8.91
CA GLN A 69 -10.98 12.92 7.72
C GLN A 69 -10.56 12.09 6.50
N GLY A 70 -10.57 10.76 6.60
CA GLY A 70 -10.17 9.85 5.53
C GLY A 70 -8.67 9.73 5.30
N ARG A 71 -7.84 10.08 6.29
CA ARG A 71 -6.38 9.95 6.20
C ARG A 71 -5.94 8.57 6.66
N PHE A 72 -4.97 7.99 5.96
CA PHE A 72 -4.41 6.69 6.31
C PHE A 72 -3.19 6.84 7.21
N PHE A 73 -3.17 6.07 8.30
CA PHE A 73 -2.01 5.87 9.17
C PHE A 73 -1.77 4.38 9.27
N SER A 74 -0.54 3.93 9.03
CA SER A 74 -0.27 2.49 9.06
C SER A 74 1.07 2.15 9.67
N ARG A 75 1.14 1.00 10.34
CA ARG A 75 2.37 0.36 10.78
C ARG A 75 2.42 -1.01 10.13
N PHE A 76 3.55 -1.30 9.49
CA PHE A 76 3.77 -2.53 8.76
C PHE A 76 5.00 -3.26 9.29
N ASN A 77 4.78 -4.46 9.82
CA ASN A 77 5.79 -5.32 10.40
C ASN A 77 5.94 -6.59 9.57
N ARG A 78 7.18 -7.07 9.44
CA ARG A 78 7.46 -8.40 8.89
C ARG A 78 8.24 -9.22 9.89
N VAL A 79 7.79 -10.45 10.09
CA VAL A 79 8.44 -11.46 10.92
C VAL A 79 8.90 -12.59 10.03
N ALA A 80 10.20 -12.89 10.06
CA ALA A 80 10.74 -14.08 9.41
C ALA A 80 10.78 -15.23 10.42
N LYS A 81 10.34 -16.42 9.97
CA LYS A 81 10.40 -17.63 10.79
C LYS A 81 11.81 -18.22 10.76
N GLY A 82 12.43 -18.34 11.94
CA GLY A 82 13.71 -18.99 12.19
C GLY A 82 13.71 -19.60 13.59
N ASN A 83 14.87 -19.95 14.16
CA ASN A 83 14.94 -20.54 15.51
C ASN A 83 14.29 -19.65 16.59
N ASN A 84 14.34 -18.33 16.40
CA ASN A 84 13.53 -17.35 17.12
C ASN A 84 12.82 -16.47 16.07
N ASN A 85 11.50 -16.32 16.16
CA ASN A 85 10.76 -15.38 15.31
C ASN A 85 11.41 -14.00 15.40
N ARG A 86 11.92 -13.47 14.28
CA ARG A 86 12.65 -12.20 14.25
C ARG A 86 11.85 -11.16 13.47
N LEU A 87 11.64 -9.99 14.07
CA LEU A 87 11.18 -8.81 13.35
C LEU A 87 12.29 -8.38 12.39
N VAL A 88 12.02 -8.51 11.09
CA VAL A 88 12.99 -8.21 10.02
C VAL A 88 12.68 -6.91 9.28
N ASN A 89 11.50 -6.34 9.53
CA ASN A 89 11.14 -5.02 9.02
C ASN A 89 10.03 -4.41 9.88
N ALA A 90 10.14 -3.11 10.13
CA ALA A 90 9.09 -2.26 10.66
C ALA A 90 9.08 -0.97 9.84
N ALA A 91 7.90 -0.56 9.36
CA ALA A 91 7.71 0.68 8.63
C ALA A 91 6.44 1.37 9.12
N VAL A 92 6.47 2.69 9.22
CA VAL A 92 5.31 3.52 9.51
C VAL A 92 4.98 4.36 8.28
N SER A 93 3.70 4.62 8.05
CA SER A 93 3.24 5.50 6.96
C SER A 93 3.94 6.85 7.04
N GLY A 94 4.48 7.31 5.90
CA GLY A 94 5.20 8.58 5.80
C GLY A 94 6.73 8.48 6.00
N GLU A 95 7.26 7.31 6.38
CA GLU A 95 8.70 7.14 6.66
C GLU A 95 9.34 6.02 5.80
N GLY A 96 10.38 6.37 5.02
CA GLY A 96 11.29 5.41 4.39
C GLY A 96 10.93 4.89 2.99
N LYS A 97 11.79 4.02 2.45
CA LYS A 97 11.76 3.53 1.05
C LYS A 97 10.86 2.28 0.83
N SER A 98 10.02 1.91 1.80
CA SER A 98 9.19 0.69 1.74
C SER A 98 7.78 0.89 2.30
N VAL A 99 7.25 2.10 2.16
CA VAL A 99 5.92 2.49 2.66
C VAL A 99 4.81 1.84 1.84
N LEU A 100 3.75 1.41 2.53
CA LEU A 100 2.49 1.03 1.89
C LEU A 100 1.73 2.29 1.48
N ASN A 101 1.50 2.47 0.18
CA ASN A 101 0.82 3.64 -0.35
C ASN A 101 -0.69 3.40 -0.42
N TRP A 102 -1.38 3.68 0.68
CA TRP A 102 -2.81 3.48 0.84
C TRP A 102 -3.65 4.48 0.06
N ARG A 103 -4.76 4.01 -0.50
CA ARG A 103 -5.78 4.81 -1.19
C ARG A 103 -7.12 4.10 -1.17
N PHE A 104 -8.19 4.87 -1.39
CA PHE A 104 -9.51 4.31 -1.66
C PHE A 104 -9.64 3.85 -3.10
N GLU A 105 -10.28 2.71 -3.30
CA GLU A 105 -10.69 2.17 -4.61
C GLU A 105 -12.17 1.76 -4.50
N GLY A 106 -13.06 2.76 -4.66
CA GLY A 106 -14.48 2.59 -4.39
C GLY A 106 -14.73 2.33 -2.90
N ARG A 107 -15.20 1.11 -2.57
CA ARG A 107 -15.44 0.66 -1.19
C ARG A 107 -14.31 -0.19 -0.62
N SER A 108 -13.28 -0.43 -1.41
CA SER A 108 -12.09 -1.12 -0.96
C SER A 108 -10.99 -0.12 -0.65
N VAL A 109 -10.02 -0.56 0.15
CA VAL A 109 -8.79 0.17 0.41
C VAL A 109 -7.64 -0.64 -0.16
N ALA A 110 -6.80 -0.01 -0.97
CA ALA A 110 -5.67 -0.67 -1.61
C ALA A 110 -4.36 0.00 -1.22
N ALA A 111 -3.30 -0.79 -1.12
CA ALA A 111 -1.93 -0.30 -1.05
C ALA A 111 -1.03 -1.07 -2.00
N ASP A 112 -0.09 -0.35 -2.61
CA ASP A 112 1.02 -0.96 -3.35
C ASP A 112 2.34 -0.67 -2.64
N GLN A 113 3.25 -1.64 -2.73
CA GLN A 113 4.62 -1.54 -2.26
C GLN A 113 5.55 -2.09 -3.34
N LYS A 114 6.47 -1.26 -3.83
CA LYS A 114 7.59 -1.72 -4.66
C LYS A 114 8.64 -2.37 -3.78
N PHE A 115 9.22 -3.48 -4.24
CA PHE A 115 10.36 -4.09 -3.56
C PHE A 115 11.66 -3.36 -3.87
N ALA A 116 12.67 -3.50 -3.00
CA ALA A 116 13.94 -2.78 -3.14
C ALA A 116 14.74 -3.16 -4.41
N GLY A 117 14.47 -4.31 -5.01
CA GLY A 117 14.97 -4.69 -6.34
C GLY A 117 13.89 -4.57 -7.40
N SER A 118 13.28 -5.70 -7.77
CA SER A 118 12.22 -5.80 -8.77
C SER A 118 10.92 -6.38 -8.21
N GLY A 119 9.82 -6.10 -8.91
CA GLY A 119 8.48 -6.53 -8.52
C GLY A 119 7.82 -5.62 -7.49
N ALA A 120 6.55 -5.94 -7.23
CA ALA A 120 5.72 -5.20 -6.31
C ALA A 120 4.72 -6.12 -5.61
N ARG A 121 4.13 -5.62 -4.54
CA ARG A 121 3.00 -6.24 -3.88
C ARG A 121 1.84 -5.26 -3.84
N ARG A 122 0.65 -5.78 -4.15
CA ARG A 122 -0.62 -5.11 -3.98
C ARG A 122 -1.39 -5.77 -2.84
N ILE A 123 -1.92 -4.96 -1.95
CA ILE A 123 -2.81 -5.33 -0.85
C ILE A 123 -4.15 -4.69 -1.14
N VAL A 124 -5.23 -5.45 -1.08
CA VAL A 124 -6.61 -4.96 -1.21
C VAL A 124 -7.40 -5.46 -0.02
N VAL A 125 -8.02 -4.52 0.68
CA VAL A 125 -8.95 -4.77 1.78
C VAL A 125 -10.34 -4.40 1.29
N SER A 126 -11.26 -5.36 1.29
CA SER A 126 -12.66 -5.13 0.93
C SER A 126 -13.52 -5.25 2.17
N PHE A 127 -14.45 -4.30 2.34
CA PHE A 127 -15.28 -4.19 3.53
C PHE A 127 -16.73 -4.58 3.23
N SER A 128 -17.44 -5.05 4.26
CA SER A 128 -18.91 -5.14 4.22
C SER A 128 -19.55 -3.76 4.18
N ASP A 129 -20.88 -3.73 4.02
CA ASP A 129 -21.55 -2.47 3.74
C ASP A 129 -21.44 -1.43 4.85
N ASP A 130 -21.50 -1.93 6.07
CA ASP A 130 -21.40 -1.24 7.36
C ASP A 130 -19.96 -1.17 7.89
N ALA A 131 -18.99 -1.70 7.14
CA ALA A 131 -17.60 -1.86 7.55
C ALA A 131 -17.39 -2.65 8.85
N SER A 132 -18.35 -3.48 9.28
CA SER A 132 -18.18 -4.34 10.47
C SER A 132 -17.28 -5.54 10.21
N SER A 133 -17.09 -5.91 8.94
CA SER A 133 -16.23 -7.02 8.53
C SER A 133 -15.39 -6.67 7.31
N CYS A 134 -14.32 -7.43 7.08
CA CYS A 134 -13.44 -7.22 5.95
C CYS A 134 -12.79 -8.51 5.44
N SER A 135 -12.31 -8.46 4.21
CA SER A 135 -11.52 -9.52 3.57
C SER A 135 -10.22 -8.95 3.02
N LEU A 136 -9.19 -9.79 2.96
CA LEU A 136 -7.84 -9.41 2.55
C LEU A 136 -7.43 -10.21 1.32
N ARG A 137 -6.99 -9.49 0.28
CA ARG A 137 -6.32 -10.08 -0.89
C ARG A 137 -4.94 -9.47 -1.06
N VAL A 138 -3.93 -10.32 -1.18
CA VAL A 138 -2.55 -9.89 -1.44
C VAL A 138 -2.06 -10.55 -2.71
N VAL A 139 -1.48 -9.77 -3.62
CA VAL A 139 -0.96 -10.24 -4.90
C VAL A 139 0.46 -9.72 -5.07
N HIS A 140 1.33 -10.59 -5.58
CA HIS A 140 2.70 -10.27 -5.95
C HIS A 140 2.79 -10.12 -7.47
N GLY A 141 3.32 -8.98 -7.92
CA GLY A 141 3.46 -8.65 -9.33
C GLY A 141 4.91 -8.66 -9.78
N LYS A 142 5.14 -9.22 -10.97
CA LYS A 142 6.39 -9.09 -11.73
C LYS A 142 6.39 -7.80 -12.53
N GLU A 143 7.56 -7.30 -12.86
CA GLU A 143 7.72 -6.23 -13.85
C GLU A 143 7.80 -6.86 -15.24
N GLY A 144 6.67 -6.92 -15.95
CA GLY A 144 6.55 -7.70 -17.18
C GLY A 144 6.84 -9.18 -16.95
N SER A 145 7.80 -9.73 -17.70
CA SER A 145 8.28 -11.12 -17.54
C SER A 145 9.46 -11.27 -16.56
N ALA A 146 10.01 -10.15 -16.04
CA ALA A 146 11.19 -10.19 -15.19
C ALA A 146 10.89 -10.89 -13.84
N PRO A 147 11.82 -11.70 -13.31
CA PRO A 147 11.66 -12.31 -12.00
C PRO A 147 11.65 -11.27 -10.88
N ILE A 148 11.01 -11.62 -9.76
CA ILE A 148 11.05 -10.81 -8.55
C ILE A 148 12.37 -11.07 -7.83
N ARG A 149 13.17 -10.02 -7.64
CA ARG A 149 14.49 -10.08 -6.99
C ARG A 149 14.62 -8.98 -5.95
N TYR A 150 15.18 -9.30 -4.80
CA TYR A 150 15.48 -8.30 -3.77
C TYR A 150 16.50 -8.86 -2.77
N PRO A 151 17.16 -8.00 -1.96
CA PRO A 151 17.98 -8.48 -0.85
C PRO A 151 17.10 -9.19 0.18
N GLY A 152 17.42 -10.45 0.50
CA GLY A 152 16.69 -11.23 1.49
C GLY A 152 16.64 -10.51 2.84
N LEU A 153 15.47 -10.44 3.46
CA LEU A 153 15.29 -9.63 4.68
C LEU A 153 16.04 -10.17 5.90
N THR A 154 16.34 -11.47 5.93
CA THR A 154 17.07 -12.11 7.04
C THR A 154 18.55 -12.28 6.75
N SER A 155 18.89 -12.81 5.57
CA SER A 155 20.27 -13.14 5.19
C SER A 155 21.01 -11.95 4.58
N HIS A 156 20.30 -10.91 4.14
CA HIS A 156 20.79 -9.81 3.31
C HIS A 156 21.42 -10.24 1.96
N ARG A 157 21.39 -11.54 1.65
CA ARG A 157 21.88 -12.10 0.39
C ARG A 157 20.88 -11.80 -0.73
N PRO A 158 21.33 -11.57 -1.97
CA PRO A 158 20.42 -11.35 -3.09
C PRO A 158 19.62 -12.64 -3.37
N ILE A 159 18.30 -12.52 -3.37
CA ILE A 159 17.39 -13.64 -3.66
C ILE A 159 16.52 -13.34 -4.87
N GLU A 160 16.14 -14.41 -5.56
CA GLU A 160 15.06 -14.45 -6.54
C GLU A 160 13.90 -15.29 -5.99
N LEU A 161 12.67 -14.80 -6.13
CA LEU A 161 11.49 -15.59 -5.81
C LEU A 161 11.08 -16.45 -7.00
N VAL A 162 11.34 -17.75 -6.89
CA VAL A 162 10.96 -18.75 -7.90
C VAL A 162 9.46 -19.03 -7.84
N ARG A 163 8.94 -19.20 -6.62
CA ARG A 163 7.52 -19.38 -6.33
C ARG A 163 7.15 -18.56 -5.11
N ILE A 164 5.94 -18.01 -5.10
CA ILE A 164 5.34 -17.36 -3.95
C ILE A 164 3.84 -17.64 -3.92
N GLU A 165 3.32 -17.95 -2.74
CA GLU A 165 1.91 -18.16 -2.47
C GLU A 165 1.53 -17.47 -1.17
N VAL A 166 0.39 -16.77 -1.18
CA VAL A 166 -0.14 -16.09 0.00
C VAL A 166 -1.10 -17.02 0.71
N THR A 167 -0.84 -17.26 2.00
CA THR A 167 -1.66 -18.10 2.87
C THR A 167 -1.97 -17.38 4.19
N ASN A 168 -2.83 -17.98 5.01
CA ASN A 168 -3.16 -17.50 6.36
C ASN A 168 -3.56 -16.02 6.43
N THR A 169 -4.38 -15.58 5.48
CA THR A 169 -4.89 -14.19 5.45
C THR A 169 -5.88 -13.96 6.58
N SER A 170 -5.74 -12.85 7.30
CA SER A 170 -6.65 -12.39 8.34
C SER A 170 -6.95 -10.91 8.15
N CYS A 171 -8.18 -10.52 8.47
CA CYS A 171 -8.67 -9.15 8.42
C CYS A 171 -9.63 -8.93 9.58
N GLN A 172 -9.35 -7.96 10.45
CA GLN A 172 -10.20 -7.61 11.58
C GLN A 172 -10.41 -6.12 11.63
N VAL A 173 -11.67 -5.70 11.71
CA VAL A 173 -12.04 -4.29 11.89
C VAL A 173 -12.24 -3.99 13.37
N ARG A 174 -11.78 -2.83 13.81
CA ARG A 174 -11.98 -2.30 15.15
C ARG A 174 -12.38 -0.84 15.07
N GLN A 175 -13.27 -0.42 15.95
CA GLN A 175 -13.66 0.99 16.04
C GLN A 175 -12.56 1.82 16.72
N GLY A 176 -12.39 3.06 16.27
CA GLY A 176 -11.46 4.03 16.85
C GLY A 176 -10.03 3.94 16.34
N ASN A 177 -9.18 4.79 16.92
CA ASN A 177 -7.76 4.92 16.57
C ASN A 177 -6.89 3.95 17.38
N ALA A 178 -6.40 2.89 16.73
CA ALA A 178 -5.51 1.90 17.36
C ALA A 178 -4.09 2.42 17.67
N PHE A 179 -3.74 3.64 17.25
CA PHE A 179 -2.47 4.29 17.57
C PHE A 179 -2.56 5.29 18.73
N GLY A 180 -3.76 5.61 19.20
CA GLY A 180 -4.00 6.60 20.26
C GLY A 180 -4.20 6.00 21.66
N GLN A 181 -3.75 4.77 21.87
CA GLN A 181 -3.78 4.09 23.17
C GLN A 181 -2.57 4.45 24.03
#